data_AF-I7EIJ3-F1
#
_entry.id   AF-I7EIJ3-F1
#
_cell.length_a   1.000
_cell.length_b   1.000
_cell.length_c   1.000
_cell.angle_alpha   90.00
_cell.angle_beta   90.00
_cell.angle_gamma   90.00
#
_symmetry.space_group_name_H-M   'P 1'
#
loop_
_entity.id
_entity.type
_entity.pdbx_description
1 polymer ?
#
loop_
_entity_poly.entity_id
_entity_poly.type
_entity_poly.pdbx_seq_one_letter_code
_entity_poly.pdbx_strand_id
1 'polypeptide(L)'
;CDSLVDCEYPPSCLHIFLSFDGDQEDELYLNTIEKLGVPLTLDTYPKSIDVIYRSCRITISRFPHGGKRHCQKRTFKLIDKIYSEYLKRNDNLFVLFIDSDCILDKTCIQNFMYEMELKPGSKKNMLAQTGVITSTTEKNSLITLLQDMEYVHGQLFERSVESGCGAVTCLPGALTMLRFSAFRRMAKYYFADKAEQCDDLFDYGKCHLGEDRWLTHLFMIGAKERYQIQMNTGAFCKTEAVQTYQSLLKQRRRWFLGFITNEVCMLTDIRLWKRYPILLIVRFMQNTIRTTALLFFILCISLITT
;
A
#
# COMPACT_ATOMS: atom_id res chain seq x y z
N CYS A 1 -13.96 10.52 -6.73
CA CYS A 1 -12.92 10.77 -7.74
C CYS A 1 -12.91 9.56 -8.67
N ASP A 2 -13.01 9.77 -9.99
CA ASP A 2 -13.19 8.69 -10.98
C ASP A 2 -11.84 8.24 -11.60
N SER A 3 -10.70 8.61 -11.00
CA SER A 3 -9.35 8.41 -11.55
C SER A 3 -9.00 6.97 -11.94
N LEU A 4 -9.61 5.97 -11.30
CA LEU A 4 -9.44 4.55 -11.67
C LEU A 4 -10.11 4.19 -13.00
N VAL A 5 -11.32 4.71 -13.25
CA VAL A 5 -12.08 4.42 -14.47
C VAL A 5 -11.73 5.37 -15.62
N ASP A 6 -11.14 6.53 -15.30
CA ASP A 6 -10.67 7.53 -16.26
C ASP A 6 -9.19 7.35 -16.64
N CYS A 7 -8.54 6.26 -16.19
CA CYS A 7 -7.17 5.94 -16.57
C CYS A 7 -7.08 5.43 -18.00
N GLU A 8 -5.87 5.45 -18.58
CA GLU A 8 -5.65 5.04 -19.98
C GLU A 8 -5.46 3.52 -20.14
N TYR A 9 -5.53 2.75 -19.05
CA TYR A 9 -5.45 1.29 -19.14
C TYR A 9 -6.79 0.71 -19.63
N PRO A 10 -6.80 -0.31 -20.52
CA PRO A 10 -8.05 -0.82 -21.11
C PRO A 10 -9.08 -1.24 -20.05
N PRO A 11 -10.32 -0.71 -20.09
CA PRO A 11 -11.38 -1.06 -19.14
C PRO A 11 -11.70 -2.56 -19.08
N SER A 12 -11.56 -3.28 -20.20
CA SER A 12 -11.75 -4.74 -20.29
C SER A 12 -10.73 -5.53 -19.47
N CYS A 13 -9.60 -4.92 -19.12
CA CYS A 13 -8.56 -5.49 -18.28
C CYS A 13 -8.65 -5.04 -16.82
N LEU A 14 -9.67 -4.25 -16.46
CA LEU A 14 -9.86 -3.70 -15.11
C LEU A 14 -11.09 -4.28 -14.43
N HIS A 15 -10.92 -4.64 -13.16
CA HIS A 15 -12.01 -4.99 -12.26
C HIS A 15 -11.78 -4.32 -10.91
N ILE A 16 -12.62 -3.35 -10.58
CA ILE A 16 -12.50 -2.54 -9.37
C ILE A 16 -13.30 -3.19 -8.26
N PHE A 17 -12.68 -3.37 -7.09
CA PHE A 17 -13.35 -3.89 -5.89
C PHE A 17 -13.50 -2.77 -4.86
N LEU A 18 -14.70 -2.20 -4.74
CA LEU A 18 -15.01 -1.21 -3.72
C LEU A 18 -15.48 -1.93 -2.45
N SER A 19 -14.65 -1.91 -1.41
CA SER A 19 -14.85 -2.75 -0.22
C SER A 19 -15.08 -1.88 1.02
N PHE A 20 -16.29 -1.96 1.59
CA PHE A 20 -16.70 -1.21 2.78
C PHE A 20 -16.41 -2.03 4.04
N ASP A 21 -15.72 -1.42 5.01
CA ASP A 21 -15.45 -1.98 6.34
C ASP A 21 -16.61 -1.68 7.31
N GLY A 22 -17.78 -2.15 6.93
CA GLY A 22 -19.05 -2.01 7.62
C GLY A 22 -20.14 -2.69 6.78
N ASP A 23 -21.03 -3.43 7.44
CA ASP A 23 -22.09 -4.18 6.75
C ASP A 23 -23.43 -3.44 6.72
N GLN A 24 -23.44 -2.18 7.16
CA GLN A 24 -24.63 -1.33 7.19
C GLN A 24 -24.87 -0.67 5.83
N GLU A 25 -26.14 -0.37 5.54
CA GLU A 25 -26.55 0.42 4.37
C GLU A 25 -26.57 1.90 4.77
N ASP A 26 -25.39 2.41 5.11
CA ASP A 26 -25.23 3.80 5.53
C ASP A 26 -25.33 4.78 4.35
N GLU A 27 -25.42 6.06 4.67
CA GLU A 27 -25.53 7.13 3.67
C GLU A 27 -24.36 7.10 2.68
N LEU A 28 -23.15 6.77 3.14
CA LEU A 28 -21.98 6.66 2.28
C LEU A 28 -22.14 5.54 1.25
N TYR A 29 -22.58 4.36 1.66
CA TYR A 29 -22.83 3.23 0.78
C TYR A 29 -23.94 3.54 -0.23
N LEU A 30 -25.09 4.04 0.24
CA LEU A 30 -26.25 4.35 -0.61
C LEU A 30 -25.89 5.41 -1.68
N ASN A 31 -25.24 6.51 -1.26
CA ASN A 31 -24.76 7.53 -2.18
C ASN A 31 -23.73 6.99 -3.19
N THR A 32 -22.91 6.01 -2.78
CA THR A 32 -21.91 5.40 -3.67
C THR A 32 -22.56 4.54 -4.73
N ILE A 33 -23.49 3.65 -4.37
CA ILE A 33 -24.15 2.77 -5.34
C ILE A 33 -25.06 3.56 -6.29
N GLU A 34 -25.70 4.63 -5.81
CA GLU A 34 -26.52 5.52 -6.65
C GLU A 34 -25.66 6.22 -7.71
N LYS A 35 -24.50 6.76 -7.33
CA LYS A 35 -23.55 7.37 -8.28
C LYS A 35 -23.00 6.38 -9.30
N LEU A 36 -22.97 5.09 -8.95
CA LEU A 36 -22.57 4.00 -9.84
C LEU A 36 -23.74 3.46 -10.69
N GLY A 37 -24.92 4.08 -10.62
CA GLY A 37 -26.08 3.78 -11.44
C GLY A 37 -27.01 2.69 -10.88
N VAL A 38 -26.89 2.34 -9.59
CA VAL A 38 -27.82 1.44 -8.92
C VAL A 38 -29.04 2.24 -8.44
N PRO A 39 -30.26 1.97 -8.92
CA PRO A 39 -31.46 2.66 -8.47
C PRO A 39 -31.75 2.39 -7.00
N LEU A 40 -32.09 3.44 -6.24
CA LEU A 40 -32.42 3.34 -4.81
C LEU A 40 -33.88 2.91 -4.57
N THR A 41 -34.32 1.82 -5.20
CA THR A 41 -35.72 1.36 -5.17
C THR A 41 -35.98 0.14 -4.28
N LEU A 42 -34.93 -0.53 -3.81
CA LEU A 42 -35.04 -1.73 -2.98
C LEU A 42 -35.06 -1.38 -1.49
N ASP A 43 -35.82 -2.13 -0.70
CA ASP A 43 -35.84 -2.03 0.76
C ASP A 43 -34.49 -2.43 1.40
N THR A 44 -33.78 -3.37 0.75
CA THR A 44 -32.44 -3.82 1.15
C THR A 44 -31.61 -4.21 -0.07
N TYR A 45 -30.29 -4.09 0.03
CA TYR A 45 -29.36 -4.41 -1.04
C TYR A 45 -28.54 -5.67 -0.73
N PRO A 46 -28.11 -6.44 -1.75
CA PRO A 46 -27.16 -7.53 -1.55
C PRO A 46 -25.86 -7.04 -0.88
N LYS A 47 -25.18 -7.94 -0.16
CA LYS A 47 -23.86 -7.62 0.45
C LYS A 47 -22.76 -7.38 -0.60
N SER A 48 -22.92 -7.91 -1.80
CA SER A 48 -22.03 -7.67 -2.94
C SER A 48 -22.86 -7.45 -4.20
N ILE A 49 -22.54 -6.41 -4.97
CA ILE A 49 -23.22 -6.02 -6.21
C ILE A 49 -22.17 -5.78 -7.29
N ASP A 50 -22.38 -6.37 -8.46
CA ASP A 50 -21.58 -6.13 -9.65
C ASP A 50 -22.30 -5.10 -10.53
N VAL A 51 -21.59 -4.05 -10.92
CA VAL A 51 -22.09 -3.01 -11.83
C VAL A 51 -21.06 -2.74 -12.94
N ILE A 52 -21.54 -2.15 -14.02
CA ILE A 52 -20.69 -1.61 -15.09
C ILE A 52 -20.77 -0.10 -15.02
N TYR A 53 -19.64 0.56 -14.79
CA TYR A 53 -19.53 2.01 -14.76
C TYR A 53 -18.40 2.43 -15.70
N ARG A 54 -18.72 3.27 -16.70
CA ARG A 54 -17.77 3.72 -17.74
C ARG A 54 -16.98 2.56 -18.38
N SER A 55 -17.67 1.49 -18.75
CA SER A 55 -17.10 0.26 -19.33
C SER A 55 -16.14 -0.53 -18.42
N CYS A 56 -15.95 -0.12 -17.16
CA CYS A 56 -15.22 -0.87 -16.15
C CYS A 56 -16.19 -1.72 -15.33
N ARG A 57 -15.78 -2.96 -15.02
CA ARG A 57 -16.50 -3.79 -14.05
C ARG A 57 -16.16 -3.33 -12.64
N ILE A 58 -17.18 -3.10 -11.82
CA ILE A 58 -17.02 -2.73 -10.41
C ILE A 58 -17.82 -3.70 -9.54
N THR A 59 -17.16 -4.35 -8.59
CA THR A 59 -17.80 -5.11 -7.52
C THR A 59 -17.81 -4.26 -6.26
N ILE A 60 -18.99 -3.83 -5.81
CA ILE A 60 -19.16 -3.16 -4.52
C ILE A 60 -19.46 -4.23 -3.48
N SER A 61 -18.79 -4.24 -2.33
CA SER A 61 -19.00 -5.20 -1.26
C SER A 61 -18.99 -4.56 0.11
N ARG A 62 -19.89 -5.01 0.98
CA ARG A 62 -19.99 -4.64 2.40
C ARG A 62 -19.59 -5.83 3.26
N PHE A 63 -18.67 -5.61 4.19
CA PHE A 63 -18.18 -6.62 5.12
C PHE A 63 -18.40 -6.21 6.57
N PRO A 64 -18.58 -7.15 7.52
CA PRO A 64 -18.62 -6.82 8.93
C PRO A 64 -17.37 -6.04 9.34
N HIS A 65 -17.55 -5.05 10.22
CA HIS A 65 -16.47 -4.17 10.65
C HIS A 65 -15.34 -4.97 11.31
N GLY A 66 -14.11 -4.80 10.83
CA GLY A 66 -12.92 -5.45 11.38
C GLY A 66 -11.62 -4.71 11.07
N GLY A 67 -11.69 -3.50 10.53
CA GLY A 67 -10.55 -2.71 10.12
C GLY A 67 -10.07 -3.02 8.69
N LYS A 68 -9.14 -2.17 8.21
CA LYS A 68 -8.58 -2.21 6.85
C LYS A 68 -8.10 -3.62 6.45
N ARG A 69 -7.27 -4.26 7.27
CA ARG A 69 -6.72 -5.60 6.99
C ARG A 69 -7.79 -6.69 6.92
N HIS A 70 -8.83 -6.60 7.76
CA HIS A 70 -9.96 -7.53 7.71
C HIS A 70 -10.73 -7.39 6.40
N CYS A 71 -11.05 -6.15 6.03
CA CYS A 71 -11.71 -5.83 4.77
C CYS A 71 -10.88 -6.34 3.58
N GLN A 72 -9.57 -6.06 3.55
CA GLN A 72 -8.63 -6.60 2.55
C GLN A 72 -8.62 -8.13 2.50
N LYS A 73 -8.67 -8.83 3.65
CA LYS A 73 -8.75 -10.30 3.71
C LYS A 73 -10.01 -10.83 3.05
N ARG A 74 -11.16 -10.17 3.28
CA ARG A 74 -12.44 -10.55 2.68
C ARG A 74 -12.44 -10.31 1.17
N THR A 75 -11.95 -9.16 0.74
CA THR A 75 -11.81 -8.83 -0.69
C THR A 75 -10.84 -9.76 -1.40
N PHE A 76 -9.69 -10.09 -0.78
CA PHE A 76 -8.76 -11.08 -1.31
C PHE A 76 -9.42 -12.44 -1.54
N LYS A 77 -10.19 -12.94 -0.55
CA LYS A 77 -10.92 -14.21 -0.68
C LYS A 77 -11.96 -14.16 -1.82
N LEU A 78 -12.62 -13.01 -2.00
CA LEU A 78 -13.55 -12.80 -3.09
C LEU A 78 -12.85 -12.84 -4.45
N ILE A 79 -11.72 -12.14 -4.61
CA ILE A 79 -10.90 -12.15 -5.83
C ILE A 79 -10.40 -13.58 -6.12
N ASP A 80 -9.84 -14.27 -5.12
CA ASP A 80 -9.34 -15.64 -5.28
C ASP A 80 -10.44 -16.59 -5.75
N LYS A 81 -11.67 -16.42 -5.24
CA LYS A 81 -12.85 -17.19 -5.66
C LYS A 81 -13.27 -16.85 -7.10
N ILE A 82 -13.42 -15.56 -7.43
CA ILE A 82 -13.89 -15.11 -8.75
C ILE A 82 -12.93 -15.57 -9.86
N TYR A 83 -11.62 -15.45 -9.63
CA TYR A 83 -10.60 -15.75 -10.63
C TYR A 83 -10.01 -17.16 -10.50
N SER A 84 -10.59 -18.03 -9.67
CA SER A 84 -10.06 -19.38 -9.40
C SER A 84 -9.78 -20.20 -10.66
N GLU A 85 -10.69 -20.22 -11.63
CA GLU A 85 -10.50 -20.99 -12.88
C GLU A 85 -9.47 -20.32 -13.81
N TYR A 86 -9.48 -18.99 -13.88
CA TYR A 86 -8.51 -18.21 -14.67
C TYR A 86 -7.08 -18.46 -14.20
N LEU A 87 -6.88 -18.47 -12.88
CA LEU A 87 -5.59 -18.65 -12.22
C LEU A 87 -5.03 -20.08 -12.34
N LYS A 88 -5.83 -21.07 -12.74
CA LYS A 88 -5.30 -22.41 -13.06
C LYS A 88 -4.47 -22.41 -14.33
N ARG A 89 -4.71 -21.46 -15.24
CA ARG A 89 -4.11 -21.42 -16.58
C ARG A 89 -3.20 -20.22 -16.80
N ASN A 90 -3.37 -19.15 -16.02
CA ASN A 90 -2.68 -17.88 -16.24
C ASN A 90 -2.07 -17.32 -14.95
N ASP A 91 -0.87 -16.72 -15.07
CA ASP A 91 -0.15 -16.02 -13.98
C ASP A 91 0.07 -14.52 -14.30
N ASN A 92 -0.89 -13.91 -14.99
CA ASN A 92 -0.87 -12.52 -15.43
C ASN A 92 -1.99 -11.69 -14.77
N LEU A 93 -2.49 -12.13 -13.61
CA LEU A 93 -3.40 -11.34 -12.78
C LEU A 93 -2.58 -10.53 -11.77
N PHE A 94 -2.92 -9.25 -11.64
CA PHE A 94 -2.29 -8.32 -10.70
C PHE A 94 -3.36 -7.66 -9.85
N VAL A 95 -2.98 -7.25 -8.64
CA VAL A 95 -3.87 -6.52 -7.72
C VAL A 95 -3.20 -5.23 -7.32
N LEU A 96 -3.90 -4.12 -7.54
CA LEU A 96 -3.51 -2.79 -7.09
C LEU A 96 -4.16 -2.49 -5.74
N PHE A 97 -3.34 -2.23 -4.73
CA PHE A 97 -3.78 -1.63 -3.48
C PHE A 97 -3.77 -0.12 -3.63
N ILE A 98 -4.88 0.48 -3.23
CA ILE A 98 -5.10 1.91 -3.25
C ILE A 98 -6.01 2.34 -2.10
N ASP A 99 -5.68 3.47 -1.47
CA ASP A 99 -6.52 4.10 -0.46
C ASP A 99 -7.61 4.97 -1.11
N SER A 100 -8.76 5.12 -0.45
CA SER A 100 -9.95 5.77 -1.02
C SER A 100 -9.79 7.26 -1.31
N ASP A 101 -8.78 7.90 -0.72
CA ASP A 101 -8.41 9.30 -0.87
C ASP A 101 -7.29 9.52 -1.90
N CYS A 102 -6.84 8.47 -2.59
CA CYS A 102 -5.82 8.57 -3.62
C CYS A 102 -6.40 8.86 -5.01
N ILE A 103 -5.75 9.77 -5.73
CA ILE A 103 -6.06 10.16 -7.11
C ILE A 103 -4.91 9.70 -8.00
N LEU A 104 -5.15 8.76 -8.92
CA LEU A 104 -4.11 8.24 -9.81
C LEU A 104 -3.84 9.20 -10.96
N ASP A 105 -2.59 9.24 -11.39
CA ASP A 105 -2.26 9.68 -12.74
C ASP A 105 -2.87 8.74 -13.78
N LYS A 106 -3.26 9.28 -14.94
CA LYS A 106 -3.93 8.53 -16.01
C LYS A 106 -3.12 7.35 -16.53
N THR A 107 -1.79 7.47 -16.53
CA THR A 107 -0.87 6.44 -17.03
C THR A 107 -0.35 5.51 -15.93
N CYS A 108 -0.78 5.71 -14.67
CA CYS A 108 -0.22 5.02 -13.51
C CYS A 108 -0.28 3.48 -13.62
N ILE A 109 -1.45 2.92 -13.96
CA ILE A 109 -1.63 1.47 -14.11
C ILE A 109 -0.83 0.95 -15.31
N GLN A 110 -0.82 1.67 -16.43
CA GLN A 110 -0.03 1.30 -17.61
C GLN A 110 1.47 1.21 -17.28
N ASN A 111 2.01 2.16 -16.51
CA ASN A 111 3.42 2.17 -16.12
C ASN A 111 3.78 0.99 -15.22
N PHE A 112 2.90 0.61 -14.29
CA PHE A 112 3.09 -0.64 -13.52
C PHE A 112 3.10 -1.86 -14.45
N MET A 113 2.11 -1.99 -15.32
CA MET A 113 1.99 -3.14 -16.22
C MET A 113 3.15 -3.22 -17.23
N TYR A 114 3.64 -2.08 -17.69
CA TYR A 114 4.83 -2.01 -18.53
C TYR A 114 6.03 -2.65 -17.84
N GLU A 115 6.42 -2.17 -16.67
CA GLU A 115 7.59 -2.69 -15.96
C GLU A 115 7.40 -4.14 -15.46
N MET A 116 6.20 -4.52 -15.02
CA MET A 116 5.96 -5.85 -14.45
C MET A 116 5.77 -6.96 -15.50
N GLU A 117 5.23 -6.66 -16.68
CA GLU A 117 4.75 -7.69 -17.62
C GLU A 117 5.02 -7.40 -19.11
N LEU A 118 4.98 -6.14 -19.56
CA LEU A 118 5.00 -5.82 -21.00
C LEU A 118 6.36 -5.36 -21.53
N LYS A 119 7.31 -4.98 -20.67
CA LYS A 119 8.63 -4.48 -21.05
C LYS A 119 9.39 -5.52 -21.89
N PRO A 120 9.77 -5.19 -23.14
CA PRO A 120 10.50 -6.11 -24.00
C PRO A 120 11.80 -6.60 -23.36
N GLY A 121 12.07 -7.90 -23.46
CA GLY A 121 13.26 -8.51 -22.87
C GLY A 121 13.25 -8.65 -21.34
N SER A 122 12.17 -8.24 -20.65
CA SER A 122 12.01 -8.48 -19.21
C SER A 122 11.85 -9.97 -18.90
N LYS A 123 12.39 -10.38 -17.75
CA LYS A 123 12.19 -11.73 -17.20
C LYS A 123 10.75 -11.99 -16.73
N LYS A 124 9.90 -10.96 -16.66
CA LYS A 124 8.50 -11.04 -16.15
C LYS A 124 8.39 -11.66 -14.75
N ASN A 125 9.44 -11.51 -13.95
CA ASN A 125 9.55 -12.11 -12.62
C ASN A 125 9.35 -11.08 -11.49
N MET A 126 8.91 -9.86 -11.82
CA MET A 126 8.56 -8.85 -10.83
C MET A 126 7.36 -9.34 -10.00
N LEU A 127 7.50 -9.27 -8.67
CA LEU A 127 6.50 -9.75 -7.72
C LEU A 127 5.63 -8.60 -7.21
N ALA A 128 6.22 -7.43 -7.00
CA ALA A 128 5.52 -6.25 -6.49
C ALA A 128 6.20 -4.96 -6.96
N GLN A 129 5.42 -3.90 -7.13
CA GLN A 129 5.91 -2.54 -7.33
C GLN A 129 5.10 -1.53 -6.53
N THR A 130 5.78 -0.49 -6.04
CA THR A 130 5.14 0.72 -5.49
C THR A 130 5.38 1.90 -6.40
N GLY A 131 4.46 2.86 -6.42
CA GLY A 131 4.60 4.11 -7.16
C GLY A 131 5.08 5.27 -6.29
N VAL A 132 5.14 6.44 -6.91
CA VAL A 132 5.38 7.74 -6.25
C VAL A 132 4.06 8.27 -5.73
N ILE A 133 4.00 8.53 -4.42
CA ILE A 133 2.85 9.16 -3.77
C ILE A 133 3.29 10.56 -3.36
N THR A 134 2.57 11.59 -3.82
CA THR A 134 2.72 12.97 -3.34
C THR A 134 1.44 13.43 -2.66
N SER A 135 1.49 14.58 -2.01
CA SER A 135 0.28 15.12 -1.38
C SER A 135 -0.44 16.11 -2.31
N THR A 136 -1.73 16.30 -2.06
CA THR A 136 -2.53 17.39 -2.62
C THR A 136 -3.30 18.06 -1.49
N THR A 137 -3.64 19.32 -1.65
CA THR A 137 -4.39 20.08 -0.66
C THR A 137 -5.17 21.20 -1.35
N GLU A 138 -6.37 21.49 -0.86
CA GLU A 138 -7.10 22.70 -1.27
C GLU A 138 -6.46 23.97 -0.69
N LYS A 139 -5.92 23.88 0.53
CA LYS A 139 -5.34 25.00 1.27
C LYS A 139 -3.85 24.77 1.48
N ASN A 140 -3.04 25.70 0.98
CA ASN A 140 -1.60 25.68 1.21
C ASN A 140 -1.27 26.29 2.58
N SER A 141 -0.51 25.54 3.37
CA SER A 141 0.05 25.97 4.65
C SER A 141 1.48 25.44 4.77
N LEU A 142 2.23 25.92 5.77
CA LEU A 142 3.54 25.37 6.07
C LEU A 142 3.46 23.87 6.38
N ILE A 143 2.39 23.43 7.07
CA ILE A 143 2.19 22.01 7.43
C ILE A 143 1.98 21.15 6.18
N THR A 144 1.21 21.62 5.18
CA THR A 144 0.97 20.85 3.96
C THR A 144 2.20 20.86 3.04
N LEU A 145 2.96 21.95 3.00
CA LEU A 145 4.23 22.02 2.26
C LEU A 145 5.28 21.04 2.84
N LEU A 146 5.42 20.99 4.17
CA LEU A 146 6.33 20.05 4.84
C LEU A 146 5.92 18.60 4.59
N GLN A 147 4.61 18.31 4.60
CA GLN A 147 4.11 16.98 4.23
C GLN A 147 4.50 16.61 2.80
N ASP A 148 4.34 17.52 1.83
CA ASP A 148 4.69 17.23 0.44
C ASP A 148 6.18 16.98 0.25
N MET A 149 7.03 17.80 0.89
CA MET A 149 8.48 17.57 0.91
C MET A 149 8.85 16.22 1.53
N GLU A 150 8.18 15.83 2.62
CA GLU A 150 8.38 14.51 3.25
C GLU A 150 7.95 13.37 2.32
N TYR A 151 6.84 13.51 1.59
CA TYR A 151 6.42 12.55 0.58
C TYR A 151 7.46 12.42 -0.53
N VAL A 152 7.95 13.53 -1.09
CA VAL A 152 9.01 13.50 -2.11
C VAL A 152 10.29 12.85 -1.56
N HIS A 153 10.72 13.21 -0.36
CA HIS A 153 11.92 12.64 0.23
C HIS A 153 11.77 11.13 0.52
N GLY A 154 10.70 10.73 1.20
CA GLY A 154 10.50 9.34 1.59
C GLY A 154 10.04 8.43 0.45
N GLN A 155 9.06 8.87 -0.34
CA GLN A 155 8.47 8.03 -1.40
C GLN A 155 9.30 8.02 -2.67
N LEU A 156 9.94 9.13 -3.04
CA LEU A 156 10.75 9.20 -4.25
C LEU A 156 12.22 8.96 -3.95
N PHE A 157 12.86 9.76 -3.10
CA PHE A 157 14.30 9.68 -2.90
C PHE A 157 14.74 8.41 -2.14
N GLU A 158 14.29 8.22 -0.89
CA GLU A 158 14.71 7.07 -0.07
C GLU A 158 14.38 5.75 -0.75
N ARG A 159 13.17 5.60 -1.30
CA ARG A 159 12.76 4.36 -1.99
C ARG A 159 13.48 4.13 -3.31
N SER A 160 13.87 5.16 -4.05
CA SER A 160 14.68 4.96 -5.26
C SER A 160 16.05 4.39 -4.89
N VAL A 161 16.66 4.88 -3.80
CA VAL A 161 17.90 4.33 -3.26
C VAL A 161 17.72 2.86 -2.84
N GLU A 162 16.65 2.56 -2.09
CA GLU A 162 16.33 1.17 -1.69
C GLU A 162 16.13 0.25 -2.90
N SER A 163 15.36 0.71 -3.89
CA SER A 163 15.10 -0.02 -5.14
C SER A 163 16.41 -0.35 -5.85
N GLY A 164 17.33 0.62 -5.95
CA GLY A 164 18.68 0.43 -6.50
C GLY A 164 19.55 -0.54 -5.68
N CYS A 165 19.33 -0.63 -4.37
CA CYS A 165 19.99 -1.61 -3.49
C CYS A 165 19.40 -3.03 -3.55
N GLY A 166 18.36 -3.26 -4.35
CA GLY A 166 17.83 -4.60 -4.64
C GLY A 166 16.38 -4.83 -4.22
N ALA A 167 15.80 -4.01 -3.36
CA ALA A 167 14.38 -4.06 -3.03
C ALA A 167 13.92 -2.81 -2.28
N VAL A 168 12.68 -2.38 -2.48
CA VAL A 168 12.03 -1.44 -1.54
C VAL A 168 11.69 -2.16 -0.24
N THR A 169 11.75 -1.45 0.89
CA THR A 169 11.48 -1.99 2.23
C THR A 169 10.05 -1.72 2.72
N CYS A 170 9.28 -0.94 1.96
CA CYS A 170 7.88 -0.65 2.25
C CYS A 170 7.08 -0.49 0.95
N LEU A 171 6.04 -1.31 0.80
CA LEU A 171 5.00 -1.26 -0.21
C LEU A 171 3.75 -0.63 0.43
N PRO A 172 3.51 0.68 0.23
CA PRO A 172 2.42 1.39 0.88
C PRO A 172 1.05 0.90 0.37
N GLY A 173 0.09 0.75 1.27
CA GLY A 173 -1.28 0.40 0.90
C GLY A 173 -1.96 1.42 -0.03
N ALA A 174 -1.45 2.66 -0.06
CA ALA A 174 -1.97 3.74 -0.88
C ALA A 174 -1.67 3.61 -2.39
N LEU A 175 -0.57 2.95 -2.79
CA LEU A 175 -0.23 2.75 -4.20
C LEU A 175 0.77 1.60 -4.39
N THR A 176 0.27 0.38 -4.46
CA THR A 176 1.11 -0.82 -4.65
C THR A 176 0.47 -1.82 -5.62
N MET A 177 1.18 -2.20 -6.67
CA MET A 177 0.79 -3.29 -7.57
C MET A 177 1.48 -4.61 -7.17
N LEU A 178 0.70 -5.68 -7.01
CA LEU A 178 1.19 -7.01 -6.63
C LEU A 178 0.84 -8.03 -7.71
N ARG A 179 1.79 -8.90 -8.10
CA ARG A 179 1.47 -10.10 -8.88
C ARG A 179 0.62 -11.03 -8.01
N PHE A 180 -0.56 -11.40 -8.48
CA PHE A 180 -1.55 -12.07 -7.63
C PHE A 180 -1.07 -13.43 -7.12
N SER A 181 -0.38 -14.23 -7.95
CA SER A 181 0.17 -15.51 -7.50
C SER A 181 1.19 -15.37 -6.37
N ALA A 182 1.99 -14.28 -6.40
CA ALA A 182 2.93 -13.97 -5.34
C ALA A 182 2.19 -13.56 -4.07
N PHE A 183 1.20 -12.66 -4.20
CA PHE A 183 0.37 -12.24 -3.08
C PHE A 183 -0.37 -13.42 -2.45
N ARG A 184 -0.96 -14.32 -3.26
CA ARG A 184 -1.65 -15.54 -2.79
C ARG A 184 -0.78 -16.43 -1.92
N ARG A 185 0.52 -16.57 -2.26
CA ARG A 185 1.49 -17.32 -1.42
C ARG A 185 1.75 -16.64 -0.08
N MET A 186 1.77 -15.31 -0.05
CA MET A 186 2.01 -14.52 1.16
C MET A 186 0.75 -14.33 2.00
N ALA A 187 -0.43 -14.35 1.38
CA ALA A 187 -1.73 -14.10 1.99
C ALA A 187 -2.00 -14.97 3.21
N LYS A 188 -1.54 -16.24 3.21
CA LYS A 188 -1.69 -17.14 4.36
C LYS A 188 -0.93 -16.69 5.61
N TYR A 189 0.16 -15.92 5.45
CA TYR A 189 0.91 -15.31 6.55
C TYR A 189 0.46 -13.87 6.80
N TYR A 190 0.19 -13.13 5.72
CA TYR A 190 -0.27 -11.76 5.79
C TYR A 190 -1.66 -11.63 6.43
N PHE A 191 -2.52 -12.64 6.31
CA PHE A 191 -3.84 -12.66 6.94
C PHE A 191 -3.95 -13.68 8.08
N ALA A 192 -2.81 -14.20 8.57
CA ALA A 192 -2.82 -15.10 9.72
C ALA A 192 -3.31 -14.33 10.97
N ASP A 193 -4.30 -14.90 11.64
CA ASP A 193 -5.01 -14.32 12.79
C ASP A 193 -4.17 -14.33 14.09
N LYS A 194 -2.87 -14.63 14.02
CA LYS A 194 -1.93 -14.43 15.14
C LYS A 194 -1.83 -12.97 15.60
N ALA A 195 -2.38 -12.04 14.82
CA ALA A 195 -2.52 -10.64 15.20
C ALA A 195 -3.64 -10.43 16.26
N GLU A 196 -4.66 -11.30 16.33
CA GLU A 196 -5.69 -11.22 17.37
C GLU A 196 -5.22 -11.83 18.71
N GLN A 197 -4.08 -12.52 18.71
CA GLN A 197 -3.35 -13.00 19.91
C GLN A 197 -2.09 -12.16 20.17
N CYS A 198 -2.14 -10.85 19.90
CA CYS A 198 -1.05 -9.95 20.24
C CYS A 198 -1.04 -9.67 21.75
N ASP A 199 -0.40 -10.55 22.52
CA ASP A 199 -0.12 -10.30 23.94
C ASP A 199 0.99 -9.25 24.14
N ASP A 200 1.76 -8.92 23.09
CA ASP A 200 2.86 -7.95 23.11
C ASP A 200 2.61 -6.73 22.18
N LEU A 201 2.93 -5.53 22.68
CA LEU A 201 2.96 -4.24 21.97
C LEU A 201 3.77 -4.31 20.68
N PHE A 202 4.83 -5.12 20.66
CA PHE A 202 5.68 -5.28 19.49
C PHE A 202 4.95 -5.97 18.34
N ASP A 203 4.19 -7.03 18.61
CA ASP A 203 3.40 -7.74 17.60
C ASP A 203 2.23 -6.89 17.11
N TYR A 204 1.60 -6.12 18.01
CA TYR A 204 0.58 -5.16 17.62
C TYR A 204 1.15 -4.09 16.68
N GLY A 205 2.29 -3.49 17.03
CA GLY A 205 2.94 -2.50 16.18
C GLY A 205 3.37 -3.05 14.83
N LYS A 206 3.90 -4.27 14.80
CA LYS A 206 4.30 -4.96 13.57
C LYS A 206 3.10 -5.26 12.66
N CYS A 207 2.05 -5.88 13.23
CA CYS A 207 0.96 -6.47 12.45
C CYS A 207 -0.18 -5.50 12.13
N HIS A 208 -0.39 -4.47 12.95
CA HIS A 208 -1.48 -3.51 12.78
C HIS A 208 -0.99 -2.09 12.44
N LEU A 209 0.13 -1.65 12.99
CA LEU A 209 0.64 -0.29 12.71
C LEU A 209 1.59 -0.24 11.50
N GLY A 210 2.18 -1.37 11.12
CA GLY A 210 3.10 -1.50 9.98
C GLY A 210 2.74 -2.63 9.01
N GLU A 211 1.45 -2.86 8.77
CA GLU A 211 0.96 -3.94 7.90
C GLU A 211 1.62 -3.95 6.50
N ASP A 212 1.85 -2.77 5.93
CA ASP A 212 2.52 -2.55 4.64
C ASP A 212 3.97 -3.07 4.66
N ARG A 213 4.71 -2.76 5.73
CA ARG A 213 6.10 -3.22 5.93
C ARG A 213 6.15 -4.71 6.20
N TRP A 214 5.17 -5.24 6.93
CA TRP A 214 5.04 -6.69 7.15
C TRP A 214 4.78 -7.42 5.83
N LEU A 215 3.84 -6.94 5.01
CA LEU A 215 3.60 -7.47 3.68
C LEU A 215 4.88 -7.45 2.84
N THR A 216 5.59 -6.32 2.85
CA THR A 216 6.86 -6.16 2.12
C THR A 216 7.90 -7.17 2.57
N HIS A 217 8.07 -7.36 3.88
CA HIS A 217 8.98 -8.34 4.46
C HIS A 217 8.66 -9.77 4.01
N LEU A 218 7.38 -10.15 3.96
CA LEU A 218 6.95 -11.45 3.42
C LEU A 218 7.34 -11.61 1.94
N PHE A 219 7.13 -10.56 1.13
CA PHE A 219 7.57 -10.56 -0.27
C PHE A 219 9.10 -10.69 -0.37
N MET A 220 9.88 -9.97 0.45
CA MET A 220 11.35 -10.02 0.43
C MET A 220 11.89 -11.42 0.79
N ILE A 221 11.28 -12.09 1.77
CA ILE A 221 11.62 -13.47 2.10
C ILE A 221 11.25 -14.41 0.94
N GLY A 222 10.08 -14.20 0.35
CA GLY A 222 9.54 -15.03 -0.73
C GLY A 222 10.19 -14.81 -2.10
N ALA A 223 10.88 -13.69 -2.30
CA ALA A 223 11.60 -13.38 -3.52
C ALA A 223 12.81 -14.32 -3.68
N LYS A 224 13.02 -14.82 -4.90
CA LYS A 224 14.14 -15.72 -5.22
C LYS A 224 15.39 -14.93 -5.63
N GLU A 225 15.18 -13.80 -6.29
CA GLU A 225 16.21 -12.91 -6.83
C GLU A 225 16.08 -11.51 -6.21
N ARG A 226 17.15 -10.71 -6.31
CA ARG A 226 17.09 -9.27 -6.07
C ARG A 226 16.26 -8.62 -7.19
N TYR A 227 15.79 -7.39 -6.95
CA TYR A 227 15.07 -6.54 -7.90
C TYR A 227 13.67 -7.05 -8.31
N GLN A 228 13.08 -7.95 -7.52
CA GLN A 228 11.71 -8.44 -7.75
C GLN A 228 10.63 -7.62 -7.01
N ILE A 229 11.04 -6.67 -6.17
CA ILE A 229 10.18 -5.78 -5.38
C ILE A 229 10.75 -4.39 -5.57
N GLN A 230 10.13 -3.55 -6.40
CA GLN A 230 10.78 -2.34 -6.89
C GLN A 230 9.89 -1.11 -6.75
N MET A 231 10.51 0.05 -6.86
CA MET A 231 9.82 1.30 -7.07
C MET A 231 9.63 1.54 -8.57
N ASN A 232 8.46 2.03 -8.97
CA ASN A 232 8.19 2.52 -10.31
C ASN A 232 8.03 4.04 -10.27
N THR A 233 9.04 4.76 -10.77
CA THR A 233 9.05 6.23 -10.81
C THR A 233 8.13 6.82 -11.88
N GLY A 234 7.51 6.00 -12.73
CA GLY A 234 6.50 6.44 -13.70
C GLY A 234 5.06 6.29 -13.19
N ALA A 235 4.83 5.55 -12.11
CA ALA A 235 3.50 5.36 -11.55
C ALA A 235 3.25 6.36 -10.42
N PHE A 236 2.31 7.28 -10.59
CA PHE A 236 2.05 8.37 -9.65
C PHE A 236 0.63 8.35 -9.10
N CYS A 237 0.48 8.77 -7.84
CA CYS A 237 -0.80 9.22 -7.31
C CYS A 237 -0.63 10.40 -6.33
N LYS A 238 -1.74 11.09 -6.06
CA LYS A 238 -1.84 12.12 -5.03
C LYS A 238 -2.77 11.68 -3.92
N THR A 239 -2.39 11.89 -2.67
CA THR A 239 -3.23 11.68 -1.46
C THR A 239 -3.54 13.03 -0.81
N GLU A 240 -4.68 13.13 -0.12
CA GLU A 240 -5.06 14.35 0.58
C GLU A 240 -4.14 14.61 1.79
N ALA A 241 -3.56 15.80 1.85
CA ALA A 241 -2.71 16.21 2.96
C ALA A 241 -3.54 16.35 4.24
N VAL A 242 -2.94 16.00 5.38
CA VAL A 242 -3.60 16.18 6.68
C VAL A 242 -3.66 17.66 7.03
N GLN A 243 -4.86 18.16 7.32
CA GLN A 243 -5.13 19.59 7.49
C GLN A 243 -4.92 20.10 8.93
N THR A 244 -5.02 19.23 9.93
CA THR A 244 -4.95 19.63 11.36
C THR A 244 -3.75 19.00 12.06
N TYR A 245 -3.16 19.74 13.00
CA TYR A 245 -2.01 19.28 13.78
C TYR A 245 -2.31 18.00 14.58
N GLN A 246 -3.50 17.90 15.18
CA GLN A 246 -3.90 16.70 15.94
C GLN A 246 -3.97 15.45 15.05
N SER A 247 -4.55 15.56 13.86
CA SER A 247 -4.61 14.45 12.90
C SER A 247 -3.21 14.10 12.37
N LEU A 248 -2.35 15.11 12.15
CA LEU A 248 -0.97 14.90 11.72
C LEU A 248 -0.20 14.11 12.79
N LEU A 249 -0.27 14.51 14.06
CA LEU A 249 0.37 13.77 15.16
C LEU A 249 -0.11 12.32 15.26
N LYS A 250 -1.42 12.08 15.13
CA LYS A 250 -1.99 10.73 15.11
C LYS A 250 -1.42 9.89 13.96
N GLN A 251 -1.30 10.48 12.77
CA GLN A 251 -0.71 9.83 11.60
C GLN A 251 0.77 9.51 11.83
N ARG A 252 1.57 10.49 12.28
CA ARG A 252 3.01 10.33 12.52
C ARG A 252 3.31 9.30 13.60
N ARG A 253 2.53 9.29 14.70
CA ARG A 253 2.65 8.27 15.75
C ARG A 253 2.46 6.86 15.18
N ARG A 254 1.45 6.66 14.34
CA ARG A 254 1.18 5.37 13.69
C ARG A 254 2.35 4.94 12.81
N TRP A 255 2.80 5.84 11.93
CA TRP A 255 3.90 5.57 11.00
C TRP A 255 5.21 5.29 11.74
N PHE A 256 5.51 6.04 12.79
CA PHE A 256 6.71 5.86 13.60
C PHE A 256 6.72 4.51 14.33
N LEU A 257 5.61 4.13 14.99
CA LEU A 257 5.52 2.84 15.67
C LEU A 257 5.57 1.66 14.69
N GLY A 258 4.91 1.76 13.55
CA GLY A 258 4.99 0.77 12.48
C GLY A 258 6.39 0.64 11.88
N PHE A 259 7.11 1.77 11.77
CA PHE A 259 8.51 1.82 11.34
C PHE A 259 9.44 1.07 12.32
N ILE A 260 9.45 1.46 13.59
CA ILE A 260 10.40 0.90 14.58
C ILE A 260 10.25 -0.63 14.69
N THR A 261 9.02 -1.12 14.82
CA THR A 261 8.76 -2.56 14.97
C THR A 261 9.19 -3.38 13.76
N ASN A 262 8.95 -2.89 12.55
CA ASN A 262 9.32 -3.60 11.33
C ASN A 262 10.81 -3.48 10.97
N GLU A 263 11.44 -2.33 11.27
CA GLU A 263 12.88 -2.17 11.04
C GLU A 263 13.70 -3.15 11.87
N VAL A 264 13.34 -3.35 13.14
CA VAL A 264 13.99 -4.36 14.00
C VAL A 264 13.84 -5.75 13.41
N CYS A 265 12.64 -6.13 12.96
CA CYS A 265 12.41 -7.43 12.30
C CYS A 265 13.26 -7.60 11.04
N MET A 266 13.38 -6.55 10.23
CA MET A 266 14.14 -6.58 8.98
C MET A 266 15.65 -6.70 9.24
N LEU A 267 16.20 -5.87 10.14
CA LEU A 267 17.62 -5.85 10.47
C LEU A 267 18.09 -7.10 11.24
N THR A 268 17.18 -7.85 11.87
CA THR A 268 17.52 -9.09 12.58
C THR A 268 17.30 -10.36 11.73
N ASP A 269 16.70 -10.26 10.54
CA ASP A 269 16.48 -11.43 9.69
C ASP A 269 17.73 -11.76 8.84
N ILE A 270 18.43 -12.82 9.23
CA ILE A 270 19.64 -13.31 8.55
C ILE A 270 19.41 -13.69 7.08
N ARG A 271 18.18 -14.08 6.70
CA ARG A 271 17.85 -14.42 5.30
C ARG A 271 17.89 -13.17 4.43
N LEU A 272 17.45 -12.04 4.98
CA LEU A 272 17.50 -10.75 4.31
C LEU A 272 18.94 -10.23 4.20
N TRP A 273 19.79 -10.45 5.21
CA TRP A 273 21.23 -10.12 5.11
C TRP A 273 21.94 -10.88 3.99
N LYS A 274 21.61 -12.17 3.81
CA LYS A 274 22.15 -12.96 2.70
C LYS A 274 21.65 -12.45 1.35
N ARG A 275 20.36 -12.08 1.24
CA ARG A 275 19.77 -11.69 -0.04
C ARG A 275 19.99 -10.22 -0.40
N TYR A 276 19.96 -9.30 0.55
CA TYR A 276 20.00 -7.84 0.33
C TYR A 276 21.04 -7.15 1.25
N PRO A 277 22.32 -7.56 1.23
CA PRO A 277 23.32 -7.02 2.15
C PRO A 277 23.52 -5.51 2.01
N ILE A 278 23.59 -5.00 0.78
CA ILE A 278 23.77 -3.55 0.51
C ILE A 278 22.57 -2.76 1.04
N LEU A 279 21.35 -3.23 0.76
CA LEU A 279 20.14 -2.60 1.26
C LEU A 279 20.13 -2.53 2.79
N LEU A 280 20.45 -3.62 3.49
CA LEU A 280 20.44 -3.61 4.95
C LEU A 280 21.55 -2.75 5.55
N ILE A 281 22.72 -2.66 4.91
CA ILE A 281 23.76 -1.71 5.31
C ILE A 281 23.25 -0.27 5.17
N VAL A 282 22.64 0.08 4.03
CA VAL A 282 22.07 1.42 3.80
C VAL A 282 20.98 1.73 4.82
N ARG A 283 20.06 0.79 5.07
CA ARG A 283 18.99 0.96 6.08
C ARG A 283 19.57 1.13 7.49
N PHE A 284 20.58 0.34 7.85
CA PHE A 284 21.27 0.47 9.13
C PHE A 284 21.95 1.84 9.26
N MET A 285 22.69 2.29 8.25
CA MET A 285 23.32 3.62 8.22
C MET A 285 22.31 4.75 8.32
N GLN A 286 21.20 4.69 7.57
CA GLN A 286 20.12 5.68 7.64
C GLN A 286 19.53 5.75 9.05
N ASN A 287 19.30 4.61 9.70
CA ASN A 287 18.80 4.56 11.06
C ASN A 287 19.81 5.16 12.06
N THR A 288 21.10 4.87 11.90
CA THR A 288 22.17 5.49 12.70
C THR A 288 22.20 7.00 12.52
N ILE A 289 22.19 7.50 11.27
CA ILE A 289 22.21 8.94 10.98
C ILE A 289 21.01 9.63 11.64
N ARG A 290 19.81 9.06 11.54
CA ARG A 290 18.59 9.65 12.12
C ARG A 290 18.68 9.75 13.64
N THR A 291 19.13 8.68 14.30
CA THR A 291 19.29 8.68 15.77
C THR A 291 20.39 9.65 16.21
N THR A 292 21.52 9.68 15.52
CA THR A 292 22.63 10.59 15.84
C THR A 292 22.23 12.05 15.62
N ALA A 293 21.49 12.37 14.56
CA ALA A 293 20.98 13.71 14.30
C ALA A 293 20.03 14.19 15.41
N LEU A 294 19.16 13.31 15.92
CA LEU A 294 18.29 13.63 17.06
C LEU A 294 19.10 13.90 18.34
N LEU A 295 20.09 13.06 18.64
CA LEU A 295 20.97 13.26 19.80
C LEU A 295 21.75 14.56 19.70
N PHE A 296 22.25 14.89 18.51
CA PHE A 296 22.92 16.16 18.25
C PHE A 296 21.99 17.36 18.46
N PHE A 297 20.76 17.29 17.96
CA PHE A 297 19.77 18.34 18.18
C PHE A 297 19.44 18.55 19.67
N ILE A 298 19.26 17.45 20.43
CA ILE A 298 19.05 17.51 21.88
C ILE A 298 20.26 18.14 22.58
N LEU A 299 21.48 17.79 22.17
CA LEU A 299 22.71 18.38 22.70
C LEU A 299 22.77 19.89 22.42
N CYS A 300 22.44 20.33 21.21
CA CYS A 300 22.39 21.76 20.88
C CYS A 300 21.37 22.51 21.75
N ILE A 301 20.18 21.96 21.96
CA ILE A 301 19.18 22.56 22.88
C ILE A 301 19.77 22.66 24.28
N SER A 302 20.34 21.55 24.79
CA SER A 302 20.95 21.52 26.12
C SER A 302 21.99 22.62 26.29
N LEU A 303 22.88 22.81 25.31
CA LEU A 303 23.93 23.84 25.35
C LEU A 303 23.38 25.27 25.26
N ILE A 304 22.23 25.49 24.62
CA ILE A 304 21.60 26.82 24.53
C ILE A 304 20.81 27.14 25.82
N THR A 305 20.26 26.12 26.48
CA THR A 305 19.46 26.29 27.71
C THR A 305 20.29 26.31 29.00
N THR A 306 21.60 26.07 28.90
CA THR A 306 22.55 26.13 30.03
C THR A 306 23.40 27.39 29.91
#